data_AF-A0A7X0DXQ9-F1
#
_entry.id   AF-A0A7X0DXQ9-F1
#
_cell.length_a   1.000
_cell.length_b   1.000
_cell.length_c   1.000
_cell.angle_alpha   90.00
_cell.angle_beta   90.00
_cell.angle_gamma   90.00
#
_symmetry.space_group_name_H-M   'P 1'
#
loop_
_entity.id
_entity.type
_entity.pdbx_description
1 polymer ?
#
loop_
_entity_poly.entity_id
_entity_poly.type
_entity_poly.pdbx_seq_one_letter_code
_entity_poly.pdbx_strand_id
1 'polypeptide(L)' 'METIVVHPENKEQSAAIKAFLKALKINFEKHNDGTYNPAFVEQVLEGVAARKAGKKGVRVDTTNLWK' A
#
# COMPACT_ATOMS: atom_id res chain seq x y z
N MET A 1 -21.94 6.44 -4.35
CA MET A 1 -21.88 5.63 -3.12
C MET A 1 -20.73 6.17 -2.29
N GLU A 2 -20.91 6.19 -0.97
CA GLU A 2 -19.95 6.77 -0.03
C GLU A 2 -19.11 5.65 0.60
N THR A 3 -17.83 5.93 0.85
CA THR A 3 -16.89 4.99 1.50
C THR A 3 -16.50 5.56 2.85
N ILE A 4 -16.72 4.78 3.92
CA ILE A 4 -16.36 5.16 5.28
C ILE A 4 -15.07 4.43 5.65
N VAL A 5 -14.03 5.20 6.00
CA VAL A 5 -12.77 4.68 6.55
C VAL A 5 -12.76 4.96 8.04
N VAL A 6 -12.55 3.91 8.84
CA VAL A 6 -12.51 4.00 10.31
C VAL A 6 -11.10 3.71 10.78
N HIS A 7 -10.57 4.56 11.67
CA HIS A 7 -9.23 4.44 12.24
C HIS A 7 -9.30 4.14 13.75
N PRO A 8 -9.43 2.87 14.17
CA PRO A 8 -9.45 2.51 15.58
C PRO A 8 -8.09 2.80 16.23
N GLU A 9 -8.09 3.39 17.43
CA GLU A 9 -6.87 3.76 18.15
C GLU A 9 -6.22 2.56 18.87
N ASN A 10 -7.00 1.52 19.14
CA ASN A 10 -6.53 0.34 19.85
C ASN A 10 -7.22 -0.97 19.38
N LYS A 11 -6.70 -2.10 19.87
CA LYS A 11 -7.16 -3.44 19.48
C LYS A 11 -8.60 -3.72 19.90
N GLU A 12 -9.03 -3.19 21.04
CA GLU A 12 -10.39 -3.39 21.58
C GLU A 12 -11.43 -2.68 20.70
N GLN A 13 -11.19 -1.42 20.33
CA GLN A 13 -12.03 -0.68 19.38
C GLN A 13 -12.10 -1.41 18.03
N SER A 14 -10.97 -1.90 17.50
CA SER A 14 -10.96 -2.67 16.25
C SER A 14 -11.80 -3.95 16.35
N ALA A 15 -11.74 -4.66 17.48
CA ALA A 15 -12.53 -5.87 17.70
C ALA A 15 -14.03 -5.56 17.80
N ALA A 16 -14.41 -4.50 18.52
CA ALA A 16 -15.80 -4.07 18.64
C ALA A 16 -16.38 -3.70 17.28
N ILE A 17 -15.70 -2.86 16.50
CA ILE A 17 -16.15 -2.43 15.16
C ILE A 17 -16.35 -3.64 14.23
N LYS A 18 -15.40 -4.58 14.22
CA LYS A 18 -15.52 -5.81 13.41
C LYS A 18 -16.75 -6.64 13.79
N ALA A 19 -17.05 -6.76 15.08
CA ALA A 19 -18.24 -7.48 15.54
C ALA A 19 -19.53 -6.82 15.05
N PHE A 20 -19.62 -5.49 15.13
CA PHE A 20 -20.77 -4.73 14.62
C PHE A 20 -20.93 -4.88 13.11
N LEU A 21 -19.86 -4.69 12.33
CA LEU A 21 -19.91 -4.83 10.86
C LEU A 21 -20.35 -6.24 10.45
N LYS A 22 -19.85 -7.27 11.13
CA LYS A 22 -20.26 -8.67 10.88
C LYS A 22 -21.72 -8.92 11.23
N ALA A 23 -22.22 -8.39 12.35
CA ALA A 23 -23.62 -8.51 12.75
C ALA A 23 -24.57 -7.85 11.73
N LEU A 24 -24.13 -6.73 11.15
CA LEU A 24 -24.87 -6.01 10.10
C LEU A 24 -24.68 -6.60 8.70
N LYS A 25 -23.91 -7.68 8.55
CA LYS A 25 -23.57 -8.31 7.26
C LYS A 25 -22.91 -7.33 6.27
N ILE A 26 -22.14 -6.38 6.78
CA ILE A 26 -21.37 -5.43 5.98
C ILE A 26 -20.01 -6.05 5.67
N ASN A 27 -19.66 -6.11 4.39
CA ASN A 27 -18.32 -6.53 3.96
C ASN A 27 -17.32 -5.43 4.29
N PHE A 28 -16.15 -5.81 4.82
CA PHE A 28 -15.09 -4.88 5.14
C PHE A 28 -13.73 -5.46 4.75
N GLU A 29 -12.82 -4.58 4.37
CA GLU A 29 -11.44 -4.91 4.05
C GLU A 29 -10.52 -4.35 5.13
N LYS A 30 -9.49 -5.12 5.48
CA LYS A 30 -8.45 -4.64 6.38
C LYS A 30 -7.31 -4.11 5.54
N HIS A 31 -7.17 -2.79 5.47
CA HIS A 31 -5.94 -2.19 4.99
C HIS A 31 -4.85 -2.40 6.06
N ASN A 32 -3.79 -3.12 5.69
CA ASN A 32 -2.58 -3.14 6.50
C ASN A 32 -1.79 -1.89 6.11
N ASP A 33 -1.91 -0.83 6.91
CA ASP A 33 -1.09 0.37 6.76
C ASP A 33 0.38 -0.04 6.92
N GLY A 34 1.14 0.00 5.82
CA GLY A 34 2.60 -0.10 5.87
C GLY A 34 3.26 -1.16 4.98
N THR A 35 2.52 -2.08 4.36
CA THR A 35 3.12 -2.96 3.33
C THR A 35 2.87 -2.41 1.94
N TYR A 36 3.92 -1.84 1.34
CA TYR A 36 3.97 -1.61 -0.10
C TYR A 36 3.61 -2.89 -0.85
N ASN A 37 2.97 -2.76 -2.01
CA ASN A 37 2.67 -3.90 -2.87
C ASN A 37 3.95 -4.74 -3.07
N PRO A 38 3.94 -6.05 -2.77
CA PRO A 38 5.13 -6.89 -2.88
C PRO A 38 5.80 -6.83 -4.26
N ALA A 39 5.00 -6.76 -5.34
CA ALA A 39 5.52 -6.62 -6.70
C ALA A 39 6.24 -5.28 -6.92
N PHE A 40 5.75 -4.20 -6.30
CA PHE A 40 6.43 -2.90 -6.32
C PHE A 40 7.75 -2.96 -5.55
N VAL A 41 7.76 -3.62 -4.38
CA VAL A 41 8.99 -3.81 -3.58
C VAL A 41 10.02 -4.62 -4.37
N GLU A 42 9.60 -5.69 -5.03
CA GLU A 42 10.46 -6.53 -5.88
C GLU A 42 11.12 -5.71 -7.01
N GLN A 43 10.34 -4.93 -7.76
CA GLN A 43 10.86 -4.05 -8.82
C GLN A 43 11.93 -3.06 -8.30
N VAL A 44 11.70 -2.47 -7.13
CA VAL A 44 12.67 -1.55 -6.51
C VAL A 44 13.95 -2.29 -6.15
N LEU A 45 13.85 -3.47 -5.55
CA LEU A 45 15.00 -4.29 -5.17
C LEU A 45 15.81 -4.75 -6.38
N GLU A 46 15.16 -5.13 -7.48
CA GLU A 46 15.81 -5.45 -8.75
C GLU A 46 16.63 -4.27 -9.29
N GLY A 47 16.05 -3.06 -9.27
CA GLY A 47 16.75 -1.84 -9.68
C GLY A 47 17.98 -1.53 -8.81
N VAL A 48 17.87 -1.75 -7.49
CA VAL A 48 18.99 -1.60 -6.55
C VAL A 48 20.10 -2.62 -6.86
N ALA A 49 19.74 -3.89 -7.11
CA ALA A 49 20.69 -4.94 -7.45
C ALA A 49 21.40 -4.66 -8.79
N ALA A 50 20.65 -4.23 -9.82
CA ALA A 50 21.18 -3.84 -11.12
C ALA A 50 22.20 -2.69 -11.00
N ARG A 51 21.90 -1.67 -10.20
CA ARG A 51 22.82 -0.56 -9.91
C ARG A 51 24.10 -1.04 -9.23
N LYS A 52 23.97 -1.89 -8.20
CA LYS A 52 25.13 -2.47 -7.49
C LYS A 52 26.03 -3.30 -8.43
N ALA A 53 25.43 -3.99 -9.40
CA ALA A 53 26.14 -4.75 -10.43
C ALA A 53 26.72 -3.86 -11.56
N GLY A 54 26.62 -2.53 -11.48
CA GLY A 54 27.18 -1.61 -12.46
C GLY A 54 26.38 -1.49 -13.76
N LYS A 55 25.13 -1.97 -13.82
CA LYS A 55 24.27 -1.78 -15.00
C LYS A 55 23.93 -0.29 -15.17
N LYS A 56 24.04 0.21 -16.40
CA LYS A 56 23.65 1.59 -16.73
C LYS A 56 22.15 1.77 -16.54
N GLY A 57 21.77 2.80 -15.79
CA GLY A 57 20.37 3.17 -15.61
C GLY A 57 19.79 3.89 -16.84
N VAL A 58 18.46 3.98 -16.90
CA VAL A 58 17.77 4.79 -17.90
C VAL A 58 17.91 6.26 -17.50
N ARG A 59 18.47 7.08 -18.39
CA ARG A 59 18.43 8.54 -18.24
C ARG A 59 17.04 9.01 -18.65
N VAL A 60 16.39 9.76 -17.76
CA VAL A 60 15.09 10.37 -18.03
C VAL A 60 15.31 11.88 -18.11
N ASP A 61 14.76 12.49 -19.15
CA ASP A 61 14.75 13.94 -19.28
C ASP A 61 13.76 14.53 -18.27
N THR A 62 14.28 15.30 -17.32
CA THR A 62 13.47 15.89 -16.25
C THR A 62 12.56 17.00 -16.74
N THR A 63 12.85 17.60 -17.90
CA THR A 63 12.06 18.69 -18.47
C THR A 63 10.76 18.22 -19.13
N ASN A 64 10.63 16.91 -19.38
CA ASN A 64 9.49 16.30 -20.05
C ASN A 64 8.75 15.25 -19.21
N LEU A 65 8.93 15.23 -17.89
CA LEU A 65 8.33 14.21 -17.02
C LEU A 65 6.80 14.27 -16.94
N TRP A 66 6.19 15.40 -17.31
CA TRP A 66 4.78 15.71 -17.03
C TRP A 66 4.03 16.34 -18.20
N LYS A 67 4.60 16.34 -19.41
CA LYS A 67 3.90 16.80 -20.62
C LYS A 67 3.13 15.65 -21.26
#